data_AF-A0A9N9AJK3-F1
#
_entry.id   AF-A0A9N9AJK3-F1
#
_cell.length_a   1.000
_cell.length_b   1.000
_cell.length_c   1.000
_cell.angle_alpha   90.00
_cell.angle_beta   90.00
_cell.angle_gamma   90.00
#
_symmetry.space_group_name_H-M   'P 1'
#
loop_
_entity.id
_entity.type
_entity.pdbx_description
1 polymer ?
#
loop_
_entity_poly.entity_id
_entity_poly.type
_entity_poly.pdbx_seq_one_letter_code
_entity_poly.pdbx_strand_id
1 'polypeptide(L)'
;MARRKKKNKYCTNEECRKNLYGQGDCKDTSVIGIKKYHRVFGKWKCNRCRKQWISGYIWILLQKFNNNIPASELNYEDYYQQECKKCHSEINELIEWRPLEITKKVSKRPHEEELCAKCQIGIKCQEANDYRSFFY
;
A
#
# COMPACT_ATOMS: atom_id res chain seq x y z
N MET A 1 36.25 16.30 -9.94
CA MET A 1 34.84 16.41 -10.35
C MET A 1 34.01 15.35 -9.62
N ALA A 2 33.13 15.77 -8.72
CA ALA A 2 32.34 14.86 -7.88
C ALA A 2 31.32 14.07 -8.73
N ARG A 3 31.42 12.74 -8.74
CA ARG A 3 30.37 11.85 -9.25
C ARG A 3 29.10 12.09 -8.43
N ARG A 4 28.18 12.92 -8.95
CA ARG A 4 26.81 13.03 -8.44
C ARG A 4 26.20 11.63 -8.52
N LYS A 5 26.14 10.91 -7.39
CA LYS A 5 25.37 9.67 -7.25
C LYS A 5 23.95 9.98 -7.73
N LYS A 6 23.54 9.42 -8.87
CA LYS A 6 22.15 9.48 -9.32
C LYS A 6 21.31 8.95 -8.16
N LYS A 7 20.56 9.83 -7.49
CA LYS A 7 19.54 9.40 -6.53
C LYS A 7 18.59 8.50 -7.32
N ASN A 8 18.62 7.20 -7.04
CA ASN A 8 17.68 6.25 -7.62
C ASN A 8 16.29 6.63 -7.11
N LYS A 9 15.58 7.49 -7.86
CA LYS A 9 14.20 7.85 -7.57
C LYS A 9 13.37 6.57 -7.66
N TYR A 10 12.89 6.10 -6.51
CA TYR A 10 12.24 4.80 -6.39
C TYR A 10 10.82 4.79 -7.03
N CYS A 11 10.13 5.94 -7.15
CA CYS A 11 8.89 6.06 -7.95
C CYS A 11 9.15 6.51 -9.39
N THR A 12 8.63 5.72 -10.33
CA THR A 12 8.45 6.12 -11.73
C THR A 12 7.00 6.44 -12.07
N ASN A 13 6.04 6.03 -11.24
CA ASN A 13 4.62 6.34 -11.39
C ASN A 13 4.37 7.87 -11.39
N GLU A 14 3.64 8.35 -12.40
CA GLU A 14 3.35 9.78 -12.60
C GLU A 14 2.42 10.35 -11.52
N GLU A 15 1.44 9.57 -11.04
CA GLU A 15 0.54 9.97 -9.95
C GLU A 15 1.30 10.08 -8.62
N CYS A 16 2.21 9.14 -8.35
CA CYS A 16 3.13 9.23 -7.21
C CYS A 16 3.99 10.51 -7.25
N ARG A 17 4.42 10.94 -8.44
CA ARG A 17 5.19 12.17 -8.62
C ARG A 17 4.33 13.43 -8.47
N LYS A 18 3.09 13.41 -8.98
CA LYS A 18 2.12 14.52 -8.89
C LYS A 18 1.68 14.77 -7.45
N ASN A 19 1.49 13.73 -6.64
CA ASN A 19 0.94 13.83 -5.29
C ASN A 19 1.95 14.19 -4.18
N LEU A 20 3.26 14.31 -4.48
CA LEU A 20 4.31 14.47 -3.47
C LEU A 20 5.04 15.82 -3.43
N TYR A 21 4.51 16.88 -4.06
CA TYR A 21 5.05 18.26 -3.97
C TYR A 21 6.60 18.34 -3.98
N GLY A 22 7.26 17.61 -4.88
CA GLY A 22 8.70 17.70 -5.07
C GLY A 22 9.60 17.09 -3.97
N GLN A 23 9.09 16.30 -3.02
CA GLN A 23 9.95 15.58 -2.07
C GLN A 23 10.50 14.29 -2.71
N GLY A 24 11.83 14.23 -2.83
CA GLY A 24 12.57 13.39 -3.76
C GLY A 24 12.61 11.88 -3.49
N ASP A 25 11.91 11.37 -2.48
CA ASP A 25 11.85 9.95 -2.14
C ASP A 25 10.43 9.60 -1.66
N CYS A 26 9.90 8.47 -2.13
CA CYS A 26 8.57 7.98 -1.75
C CYS A 26 8.50 7.72 -0.25
N LYS A 27 7.93 8.66 0.51
CA LYS A 27 7.70 8.53 1.96
C LYS A 27 6.94 7.25 2.34
N ASP A 28 6.17 6.74 1.40
CA ASP A 28 5.33 5.54 1.53
C ASP A 28 6.02 4.25 1.08
N THR A 29 7.34 4.25 0.90
CA THR A 29 8.09 3.01 0.60
C THR A 29 8.71 2.38 1.84
N SER A 30 8.73 1.06 1.89
CA SER A 30 9.46 0.29 2.90
C SER A 30 10.24 -0.84 2.26
N VAL A 31 11.45 -1.09 2.77
CA VAL A 31 12.25 -2.25 2.40
C VAL A 31 11.95 -3.37 3.39
N ILE A 32 11.52 -4.52 2.91
CA ILE A 32 11.23 -5.70 3.73
C ILE A 32 12.01 -6.88 3.17
N GLY A 33 12.99 -7.35 3.94
CA GLY A 33 14.02 -8.27 3.45
C GLY A 33 14.81 -7.62 2.30
N ILE A 34 14.82 -8.28 1.14
CA ILE A 34 15.46 -7.78 -0.09
C ILE A 34 14.48 -7.07 -1.05
N LYS A 35 13.18 -7.10 -0.74
CA LYS A 35 12.10 -6.56 -1.59
C LYS A 35 11.71 -5.15 -1.13
N LYS A 36 11.24 -4.33 -2.07
CA LYS A 36 10.75 -2.97 -1.80
C LYS A 36 9.26 -2.90 -2.07
N TYR A 37 8.55 -2.28 -1.14
CA TYR A 37 7.11 -2.15 -1.19
C TYR A 37 6.70 -0.68 -1.13
N HIS A 38 5.55 -0.35 -1.68
CA HIS A 38 4.90 0.94 -1.63
C HIS A 38 3.53 0.80 -0.96
N ARG A 39 3.21 1.73 -0.06
CA ARG A 39 1.93 1.77 0.64
C ARG A 39 0.84 2.34 -0.26
N VAL A 40 -0.32 1.71 -0.26
CA VAL A 40 -1.48 2.05 -1.08
C VAL A 40 -2.79 1.81 -0.32
N PHE A 41 -3.87 2.37 -0.83
CA PHE A 41 -5.20 1.91 -0.48
C PHE A 41 -5.52 0.64 -1.26
N GLY A 42 -6.31 -0.26 -0.67
CA GLY A 42 -6.92 -1.34 -1.44
C GLY A 42 -8.23 -1.83 -0.88
N LYS A 43 -9.00 -2.39 -1.79
CA LYS A 43 -10.32 -2.94 -1.59
C LYS A 43 -10.19 -4.45 -1.59
N TRP A 44 -10.64 -5.06 -0.50
CA TRP A 44 -10.54 -6.48 -0.24
C TRP A 44 -11.89 -7.16 -0.33
N LYS A 45 -11.87 -8.46 -0.63
CA LYS A 45 -13.00 -9.37 -0.51
C LYS A 45 -12.58 -10.62 0.24
N CYS A 46 -13.35 -10.97 1.27
CA CYS A 46 -13.12 -12.22 1.96
C CYS A 46 -13.63 -13.40 1.14
N ASN A 47 -12.80 -14.41 0.93
CA ASN A 47 -13.21 -15.61 0.20
C ASN A 47 -14.21 -16.47 0.99
N ARG A 48 -14.14 -16.42 2.32
CA ARG A 48 -15.01 -17.19 3.22
C ARG A 48 -16.38 -16.55 3.46
N CYS A 49 -16.42 -15.28 3.88
CA CYS A 49 -17.68 -14.61 4.25
C CYS A 49 -18.17 -13.59 3.22
N ARG A 50 -17.46 -13.42 2.09
CA ARG A 50 -17.76 -12.50 0.98
C ARG A 50 -17.82 -11.01 1.35
N LYS A 51 -17.55 -10.66 2.61
CA LYS A 51 -17.48 -9.27 3.07
C LYS A 51 -16.39 -8.52 2.33
N GLN A 52 -16.69 -7.31 1.90
CA GLN A 52 -15.73 -6.38 1.31
C GLN A 52 -15.37 -5.29 2.31
N TRP A 53 -14.12 -4.83 2.26
CA TRP A 53 -13.65 -3.69 3.05
C TRP A 53 -12.55 -2.96 2.32
N ILE A 54 -12.25 -1.75 2.78
CA ILE A 54 -11.16 -0.94 2.25
C ILE A 54 -10.15 -0.72 3.37
N SER A 55 -8.87 -0.80 3.03
CA SER A 55 -7.78 -0.50 3.93
C SER A 55 -6.77 0.43 3.30
N GLY A 56 -6.23 1.38 4.09
CA GLY A 56 -5.21 2.34 3.65
C GLY A 56 -3.76 1.91 3.88
N TYR A 57 -3.57 0.69 4.35
CA TYR A 57 -2.28 0.21 4.81
C TYR A 57 -1.95 -1.13 4.17
N ILE A 58 -2.04 -1.16 2.85
CA ILE A 58 -1.60 -2.31 2.06
C ILE A 58 -0.27 -1.95 1.44
N TRP A 59 0.57 -2.96 1.27
CA TRP A 59 1.92 -2.82 0.73
C TRP A 59 2.03 -3.66 -0.53
N ILE A 60 2.21 -3.01 -1.67
CA ILE A 60 2.41 -3.66 -2.98
C ILE A 60 3.87 -3.53 -3.37
N LEU A 61 4.44 -4.54 -4.04
CA LEU A 61 5.78 -4.47 -4.58
C LEU A 61 5.96 -3.20 -5.42
N LEU A 62 7.01 -2.45 -5.11
CA LEU A 62 7.27 -1.14 -5.72
C LEU A 62 7.35 -1.25 -7.25
N GLN A 63 7.91 -2.34 -7.77
CA GLN A 63 7.96 -2.59 -9.22
C GLN A 63 6.56 -2.70 -9.83
N LYS A 64 5.64 -3.43 -9.17
CA LYS A 64 4.25 -3.62 -9.64
C LYS A 64 3.47 -2.31 -9.56
N PHE A 65 3.64 -1.57 -8.47
CA PHE A 65 3.09 -0.22 -8.31
C PHE A 65 3.57 0.74 -9.40
N ASN A 66 4.87 0.76 -9.68
CA ASN A 66 5.48 1.63 -10.70
C ASN A 66 4.99 1.32 -12.13
N ASN A 67 4.62 0.07 -12.38
CA ASN A 67 4.10 -0.40 -13.66
C ASN A 67 2.56 -0.33 -13.75
N ASN A 68 1.87 0.18 -12.72
CA ASN A 68 0.40 0.24 -12.65
C ASN A 68 -0.28 -1.12 -12.89
N ILE A 69 0.32 -2.20 -12.39
CA ILE A 69 -0.25 -3.55 -12.55
C ILE A 69 -1.56 -3.66 -11.74
N PRO A 70 -2.71 -3.96 -12.36
CA PRO A 70 -3.98 -4.02 -11.66
C PRO A 70 -4.00 -5.17 -10.65
N ALA A 71 -4.87 -5.08 -9.63
CA ALA A 71 -4.95 -6.07 -8.56
C ALA A 71 -5.22 -7.50 -9.07
N SER A 72 -5.98 -7.64 -10.16
CA SER A 72 -6.29 -8.92 -10.82
C SER A 72 -5.06 -9.64 -11.41
N GLU A 73 -3.95 -8.91 -11.61
CA GLU A 73 -2.69 -9.44 -12.17
C GLU A 73 -1.59 -9.57 -11.09
N LEU A 74 -1.90 -9.29 -9.83
CA LEU A 74 -0.98 -9.44 -8.72
C LEU A 74 -1.04 -10.86 -8.13
N ASN A 75 0.12 -11.42 -7.85
CA ASN A 75 0.24 -12.67 -7.10
C ASN A 75 0.25 -12.39 -5.59
N TYR A 76 -0.01 -13.41 -4.76
CA TYR A 76 0.02 -13.29 -3.30
C TYR A 76 1.37 -12.84 -2.72
N GLU A 77 2.47 -12.98 -3.48
CA GLU A 77 3.79 -12.47 -3.08
C GLU A 77 4.02 -11.00 -3.45
N ASP A 78 3.19 -10.45 -4.33
CA ASP A 78 3.29 -9.09 -4.82
C ASP A 78 2.72 -8.08 -3.82
N TYR A 79 1.99 -8.53 -2.81
CA TYR A 79 1.40 -7.68 -1.78
C TYR A 79 1.27 -8.37 -0.42
N TYR A 80 1.16 -7.59 0.65
CA TYR A 80 0.84 -8.12 1.98
C TYR A 80 -0.66 -8.31 2.16
N GLN A 81 -1.04 -9.52 2.59
CA GLN A 81 -2.43 -9.88 2.87
C GLN A 81 -2.97 -9.13 4.10
N GLN A 82 -4.29 -9.02 4.16
CA GLN A 82 -5.00 -8.54 5.34
C GLN A 82 -6.06 -9.55 5.74
N GLU A 83 -6.20 -9.79 7.04
CA GLU A 83 -7.21 -10.67 7.59
C GLU A 83 -8.61 -10.05 7.49
N CYS A 84 -9.61 -10.92 7.34
CA CYS A 84 -10.99 -10.50 7.38
C CYS A 84 -11.45 -10.29 8.84
N LYS A 85 -11.76 -9.04 9.21
CA LYS A 85 -12.31 -8.68 10.54
C LYS A 85 -13.51 -9.52 11.01
N LYS A 86 -14.32 -10.06 10.10
CA LYS A 86 -15.55 -10.80 10.46
C LYS A 86 -15.29 -12.26 10.82
N CYS A 87 -14.35 -12.92 10.13
CA CYS A 87 -14.17 -14.37 10.24
C CYS A 87 -12.71 -14.80 10.38
N HIS A 88 -11.80 -13.84 10.55
CA HIS A 88 -10.36 -14.03 10.72
C HIS A 88 -9.72 -14.92 9.66
N SER A 89 -10.32 -14.93 8.46
CA SER A 89 -9.72 -15.61 7.31
C SER A 89 -8.52 -14.81 6.87
N GLU A 90 -7.37 -15.45 6.70
CA GLU A 90 -6.17 -14.86 6.10
C GLU A 90 -6.28 -14.85 4.57
N ILE A 91 -6.98 -15.84 3.99
CA ILE A 91 -7.15 -15.99 2.54
C ILE A 91 -8.19 -15.01 2.02
N ASN A 92 -7.75 -13.82 1.59
CA ASN A 92 -8.60 -12.77 1.05
C ASN A 92 -8.06 -12.25 -0.29
N GLU A 93 -8.99 -11.81 -1.13
CA GLU A 93 -8.70 -11.32 -2.48
C GLU A 93 -8.57 -9.79 -2.45
N LEU A 94 -7.46 -9.27 -2.97
CA LEU A 94 -7.31 -7.86 -3.28
C LEU A 94 -8.03 -7.58 -4.61
N ILE A 95 -9.16 -6.87 -4.55
CA ILE A 95 -10.00 -6.57 -5.72
C ILE A 95 -9.43 -5.40 -6.52
N GLU A 96 -8.95 -4.37 -5.81
CA GLU A 96 -8.51 -3.12 -6.41
C GLU A 96 -7.52 -2.45 -5.45
N TRP A 97 -6.55 -1.73 -6.00
CA TRP A 97 -5.67 -0.86 -5.23
C TRP A 97 -5.61 0.52 -5.87
N ARG A 98 -5.35 1.54 -5.06
CA ARG A 98 -5.16 2.92 -5.51
C ARG A 98 -4.00 3.57 -4.77
N PRO A 99 -3.20 4.41 -5.42
CA PRO A 99 -2.19 5.20 -4.74
C PRO A 99 -2.77 6.00 -3.57
N LEU A 100 -1.95 6.30 -2.58
CA LEU A 100 -2.35 7.20 -1.51
C LEU A 100 -2.44 8.63 -2.07
N GLU A 101 -3.57 9.29 -1.84
CA GLU A 101 -3.73 10.72 -2.15
C GLU A 101 -3.68 11.53 -0.85
N ILE A 102 -2.79 12.52 -0.81
CA ILE A 102 -2.70 13.47 0.31
C ILE A 102 -3.87 14.43 0.19
N THR A 103 -4.74 14.49 1.19
CA THR A 103 -5.78 15.52 1.24
C THR A 103 -5.80 16.16 2.63
N LYS A 104 -6.06 17.47 2.73
CA LYS A 104 -6.20 18.21 4.00
C LYS A 104 -7.35 17.73 4.90
N LYS A 105 -8.08 16.68 4.50
CA LYS A 105 -9.20 16.09 5.25
C LYS A 105 -8.85 14.63 5.58
N VAL A 106 -8.54 14.41 6.86
CA VAL A 106 -8.22 13.10 7.46
C VAL A 106 -9.26 12.06 7.05
N SER A 107 -8.85 11.00 6.35
CA SER A 107 -9.76 9.85 6.19
C SER A 107 -9.74 9.02 7.47
N LYS A 108 -10.92 8.84 8.06
CA LYS A 108 -11.12 8.06 9.30
C LYS A 108 -11.08 6.56 9.05
N ARG A 109 -10.16 6.05 8.22
CA ARG A 109 -9.93 4.61 8.07
C ARG A 109 -8.63 4.26 8.78
N PRO A 110 -8.66 4.14 10.12
CA PRO A 110 -7.48 3.82 10.90
C PRO A 110 -6.88 2.50 10.45
N HIS A 111 -5.57 2.37 10.57
CA HIS A 111 -4.91 1.10 10.36
C HIS A 111 -5.40 0.12 11.44
N GLU A 112 -5.88 -1.06 11.04
CA GLU A 112 -6.11 -2.14 12.00
C GLU A 112 -4.85 -3.03 12.02
N GLU A 113 -3.90 -2.72 12.92
CA GLU A 113 -2.62 -3.43 13.03
C GLU A 113 -2.80 -4.95 13.17
N GLU A 114 -3.80 -5.37 13.95
CA GLU A 114 -4.13 -6.77 14.21
C GLU A 114 -4.51 -7.55 12.95
N LEU A 115 -5.02 -6.87 11.92
CA LEU A 115 -5.46 -7.49 10.67
C LEU A 115 -4.40 -7.43 9.57
N CYS A 116 -3.26 -6.79 9.82
CA CYS A 116 -2.24 -6.59 8.81
C CYS A 116 -1.10 -7.60 8.98
N ALA A 117 -0.95 -8.50 8.00
CA ALA A 117 0.11 -9.50 8.02
C ALA A 117 1.52 -8.90 8.20
N LYS A 118 1.76 -7.69 7.65
CA LYS A 118 3.03 -6.96 7.84
C LYS A 118 3.26 -6.53 9.30
N CYS A 119 2.22 -6.07 9.99
CA CYS A 119 2.32 -5.69 11.40
C CYS A 119 2.44 -6.92 12.30
N GLN A 120 1.75 -8.01 11.95
CA GLN A 120 1.84 -9.29 12.65
C GLN A 120 3.26 -9.90 12.59
N ILE A 121 4.02 -9.69 11.51
CA ILE A 121 5.45 -10.08 11.44
C ILE A 121 6.41 -9.08 12.11
N GLY A 122 5.88 -8.12 12.89
CA GLY A 122 6.67 -7.16 13.69
C GLY A 122 7.10 -5.89 12.96
N ILE A 123 6.75 -5.72 11.68
CA ILE A 123 7.10 -4.51 10.90
C ILE A 123 5.92 -3.53 10.97
N LYS A 124 5.89 -2.71 12.03
CA LYS A 124 4.81 -1.74 12.25
C LYS A 124 4.58 -0.84 11.05
N CYS A 125 3.31 -0.59 10.71
CA CYS A 125 2.95 0.46 9.74
C CYS A 125 2.91 1.79 10.48
N GLN A 126 3.71 2.77 10.06
CA GLN A 126 3.60 4.12 10.61
C GLN A 126 2.28 4.75 10.11
N GLU A 127 1.36 5.05 11.03
CA GLU A 127 0.21 5.90 10.74
C GLU A 127 0.73 7.30 10.41
N ALA A 128 0.76 7.64 9.12
CA ALA A 128 0.90 9.03 8.72
C ALA A 128 -0.53 9.51 8.45
N ASN A 129 -1.03 10.37 9.33
CA ASN A 129 -2.44 10.71 9.52
C ASN A 129 -3.10 11.52 8.37
N ASP A 130 -2.52 11.54 7.16
CA ASP A 130 -2.83 12.55 6.14
C ASP A 130 -3.39 12.02 4.79
N TYR A 131 -3.77 10.74 4.70
CA TYR A 131 -4.19 10.13 3.43
C TYR A 131 -5.69 9.83 3.33
N ARG A 132 -6.27 9.97 2.11
CA ARG A 132 -7.67 9.63 1.80
C ARG A 132 -7.82 8.61 0.68
N SER A 133 -8.77 7.69 0.88
CA SER A 133 -9.22 6.70 -0.10
C SER A 133 -10.48 7.18 -0.84
N PHE A 134 -10.49 7.12 -2.17
CA PHE A 134 -11.67 7.36 -3.01
C PHE A 134 -12.26 6.07 -3.60
N PHE A 135 -12.28 4.98 -2.83
CA PHE A 135 -13.15 3.86 -3.18
C PHE A 135 -14.61 4.30 -2.92
N TYR A 136 -15.31 4.60 -4.01
CA TYR A 136 -16.76 4.81 -4.04
C TYR A 136 -17.50 3.47 -3.86
#